data_AF-A0A1V4AZZ7-F1
#
_entry.id   AF-A0A1V4AZZ7-F1
#
_cell.length_a   1.000
_cell.length_b   1.000
_cell.length_c   1.000
_cell.angle_alpha   90.00
_cell.angle_beta   90.00
_cell.angle_gamma   90.00
#
_symmetry.space_group_name_H-M   'P 1'
#
loop_
_entity.id
_entity.type
_entity.pdbx_description
1 polymer ?
#
loop_
_entity_poly.entity_id
_entity_poly.type
_entity_poly.pdbx_seq_one_letter_code
_entity_poly.pdbx_strand_id
1 'polypeptide(L)'
;MFEIECPHCRKNNKIRLPENAECRHCKNSLDEYRFSSKSLVKPILATSATALFAGSVIGYVVEDRLDIVRYRPELEFAIISQCSNSGTTYLSKTKFERYIRICSCALEKTMKEIGYKNTIDNELSIVFGEKLSECK
;
A
#
# COMPACT_ATOMS: atom_id res chain seq x y z
N MET A 1 -27.26 32.94 -20.49
CA MET A 1 -28.40 32.98 -19.55
C MET A 1 -28.28 31.77 -18.66
N PHE A 2 -28.10 31.96 -17.35
CA PHE A 2 -27.96 30.85 -16.41
C PHE A 2 -29.05 30.95 -15.34
N GLU A 3 -29.45 29.78 -14.83
CA GLU A 3 -30.52 29.66 -13.86
C GLU A 3 -29.90 29.25 -12.53
N ILE A 4 -30.23 30.00 -11.47
CA ILE A 4 -29.82 29.68 -10.10
C ILE A 4 -31.06 29.40 -9.27
N GLU A 5 -31.05 28.27 -8.58
CA GLU A 5 -32.10 27.94 -7.63
C GLU A 5 -31.83 28.67 -6.32
N CYS A 6 -32.82 29.42 -5.84
CA CYS A 6 -32.70 30.07 -4.54
C CYS A 6 -32.67 28.98 -3.44
N PRO A 7 -31.61 28.89 -2.62
CA PRO A 7 -31.46 27.80 -1.66
C PRO A 7 -32.49 27.84 -0.53
N HIS A 8 -33.12 28.99 -0.30
CA HIS A 8 -34.14 29.14 0.75
C HIS A 8 -35.54 28.74 0.31
N CYS A 9 -35.93 29.06 -0.93
CA CYS A 9 -37.30 28.83 -1.41
C CYS A 9 -37.38 27.86 -2.59
N ARG A 10 -36.25 27.27 -3.01
CA ARG A 10 -36.15 26.27 -4.08
C ARG A 10 -36.73 26.72 -5.42
N LYS A 11 -36.89 28.04 -5.62
CA LYS A 11 -37.40 28.62 -6.86
C LYS A 11 -36.24 28.96 -7.79
N ASN A 12 -36.40 28.58 -9.06
CA ASN A 12 -35.42 28.86 -10.10
C ASN A 12 -35.54 30.31 -10.57
N ASN A 13 -34.43 31.02 -10.56
CA ASN A 13 -34.32 32.39 -11.04
C ASN A 13 -33.41 32.44 -12.25
N LYS A 14 -33.87 33.07 -13.33
CA LYS A 14 -33.07 33.24 -14.54
C LYS A 14 -32.34 34.57 -14.47
N ILE A 15 -31.02 34.52 -14.36
CA ILE A 15 -30.19 35.72 -14.32
C ILE A 15 -29.52 35.87 -15.69
N ARG A 16 -29.68 37.06 -16.28
CA ARG A 16 -28.97 37.46 -17.49
C ARG A 16 -27.84 38.38 -17.07
N LEU A 17 -26.61 37.91 -17.25
CA LEU A 17 -25.46 38.80 -17.17
C LEU A 17 -25.45 39.73 -18.40
N PRO A 18 -25.11 41.02 -18.20
CA PRO A 18 -24.90 41.93 -19.32
C PRO A 18 -23.69 41.47 -20.14
N GLU A 19 -23.73 41.72 -21.44
CA GLU A 19 -22.64 41.39 -22.36
C GLU A 19 -21.38 42.20 -21.98
N ASN A 20 -20.22 41.54 -21.95
CA ASN A 20 -18.92 42.03 -21.50
C ASN A 20 -18.78 42.22 -19.98
N ALA A 21 -19.47 41.41 -19.18
CA ALA A 21 -19.27 41.40 -17.74
C ALA A 21 -17.87 40.85 -17.41
N GLU A 22 -16.97 41.69 -16.91
CA GLU A 22 -15.62 41.28 -16.49
C GLU A 22 -15.53 41.05 -14.98
N CYS A 23 -14.74 40.05 -14.59
CA CYS A 23 -14.39 39.88 -13.18
C CYS A 23 -13.57 41.08 -12.70
N ARG A 24 -14.05 41.80 -11.68
CA ARG A 24 -13.36 43.01 -11.18
C ARG A 24 -11.93 42.74 -10.70
N HIS A 25 -11.64 41.54 -10.21
CA HIS A 25 -10.34 41.19 -9.64
C HIS A 25 -9.32 40.79 -10.70
N CYS A 26 -9.69 39.91 -11.64
CA CYS A 26 -8.77 39.36 -12.64
C CYS A 26 -9.01 39.88 -14.07
N LYS A 27 -10.01 40.74 -14.28
CA LYS A 27 -10.35 41.39 -15.56
C LYS A 27 -10.74 40.45 -16.70
N ASN A 28 -10.85 39.14 -16.44
CA ASN A 28 -11.27 38.18 -17.43
C ASN A 28 -12.78 38.25 -17.67
N SER A 29 -13.20 38.01 -18.92
CA SER A 29 -14.61 38.00 -19.30
C SER A 29 -15.34 36.82 -18.66
N LEU A 30 -16.53 37.10 -18.12
CA LEU A 30 -17.43 36.10 -17.54
C LEU A 30 -18.37 35.49 -18.59
N ASP A 31 -18.33 35.96 -19.84
CA ASP A 31 -19.23 35.52 -20.90
C ASP A 31 -18.92 34.10 -21.41
N GLU A 32 -17.67 33.64 -21.27
CA GLU A 32 -17.24 32.30 -21.69
C GLU A 32 -17.73 31.19 -20.76
N TYR A 33 -18.05 31.50 -19.50
CA TYR A 33 -18.54 30.51 -18.54
C TYR A 33 -20.05 30.26 -18.68
N ARG A 34 -20.47 29.82 -19.87
CA ARG A 34 -21.82 29.26 -20.08
C ARG A 34 -21.79 27.76 -19.79
N PHE A 35 -21.99 27.38 -18.54
CA PHE A 35 -22.29 25.97 -18.20
C PHE A 35 -23.62 25.57 -18.86
N SER A 36 -23.53 24.80 -19.95
CA SER A 36 -24.68 24.14 -20.58
C SER A 36 -25.26 23.13 -19.60
N SER A 37 -26.47 23.39 -19.12
CA SER A 37 -27.20 22.63 -18.10
C SER A 37 -27.81 21.32 -18.61
N LYS A 38 -27.17 20.63 -19.56
CA LYS A 38 -27.61 19.31 -20.03
C LYS A 38 -26.49 18.29 -19.90
N SER A 39 -26.77 17.26 -19.10
CA SER A 39 -26.00 16.02 -18.91
C SER A 39 -25.03 15.97 -17.71
N LEU A 40 -25.52 16.29 -16.51
CA LEU A 40 -24.95 15.78 -15.25
C LEU A 40 -25.98 14.91 -14.53
N VAL A 41 -26.35 13.78 -15.15
CA VAL A 41 -26.95 12.68 -14.39
C VAL A 41 -26.26 11.39 -14.80
N LYS A 42 -25.35 10.96 -13.91
CA LYS A 42 -24.67 9.66 -13.79
C LYS A 42 -23.40 9.44 -14.62
N PRO A 43 -22.24 9.57 -13.94
CA PRO A 43 -21.21 8.53 -14.04
C PRO A 43 -20.70 8.16 -12.64
N ILE A 44 -21.55 7.59 -11.79
CA ILE A 44 -21.10 6.89 -10.57
C ILE A 44 -20.89 5.38 -10.84
N LEU A 45 -21.32 4.89 -12.01
CA LEU A 45 -21.20 3.48 -12.39
C LEU A 45 -20.06 3.19 -13.40
N ALA A 46 -19.34 4.21 -13.86
CA ALA A 46 -18.26 4.04 -14.85
C ALA A 46 -16.84 4.12 -14.24
N THR A 47 -16.70 4.50 -12.97
CA THR A 47 -15.40 4.64 -12.29
C THR A 47 -14.98 3.40 -11.51
N SER A 48 -15.83 2.38 -11.37
CA SER A 48 -15.44 1.10 -10.77
C SER A 48 -14.62 0.23 -11.72
N ALA A 49 -14.87 0.28 -13.04
CA ALA A 49 -14.13 -0.56 -14.00
C ALA A 49 -12.67 -0.11 -14.15
N THR A 50 -12.40 1.18 -14.33
CA THR A 50 -11.02 1.68 -14.52
C THR A 50 -10.17 1.64 -13.26
N ALA A 51 -10.77 1.76 -12.06
CA ALA A 51 -10.08 1.52 -10.80
C ALA A 51 -9.73 0.03 -10.58
N LEU A 52 -10.57 -0.89 -11.05
CA LEU A 52 -10.26 -2.33 -11.04
C LEU A 52 -9.14 -2.68 -12.05
N PHE A 53 -9.09 -2.03 -13.21
CA PHE A 53 -8.00 -2.26 -14.17
C PHE A 53 -6.66 -1.64 -13.74
N ALA A 54 -6.65 -0.46 -13.12
CA ALA A 54 -5.44 0.10 -12.51
C ALA A 54 -4.94 -0.74 -11.32
N GLY A 55 -5.86 -1.34 -10.55
CA GLY A 55 -5.54 -2.33 -9.52
C GLY A 55 -4.95 -3.62 -10.08
N SER A 56 -5.38 -4.08 -11.26
CA SER A 56 -4.88 -5.32 -11.86
C SER A 56 -3.44 -5.22 -12.39
N VAL A 57 -3.05 -4.08 -12.98
CA VAL A 57 -1.70 -3.90 -13.54
C VAL A 57 -0.68 -3.59 -12.45
N ILE A 58 -1.08 -2.86 -11.40
CA ILE A 58 -0.22 -2.65 -10.23
C ILE A 58 -0.19 -3.92 -9.37
N GLY A 59 -1.30 -4.62 -9.21
CA GLY A 59 -1.36 -5.92 -8.52
C GLY A 59 -0.43 -6.95 -9.15
N TYR A 60 -0.45 -7.13 -10.48
CA TYR A 60 0.38 -8.15 -11.13
C TYR A 60 1.89 -7.91 -11.03
N VAL A 61 2.32 -6.64 -11.08
CA VAL A 61 3.76 -6.28 -11.02
C VAL A 61 4.27 -6.20 -9.58
N VAL A 62 3.36 -5.97 -8.63
CA VAL A 62 3.69 -5.86 -7.21
C VAL A 62 3.50 -7.19 -6.47
N GLU A 63 2.62 -8.10 -6.92
CA GLU A 63 2.45 -9.44 -6.34
C GLU A 63 3.70 -10.31 -6.56
N ASP A 64 4.36 -10.21 -7.73
CA ASP A 64 5.65 -10.86 -7.99
C ASP A 64 6.83 -10.29 -7.16
N ARG A 65 6.64 -9.12 -6.53
CA ARG A 65 7.64 -8.45 -5.66
C ARG A 65 7.23 -8.44 -4.18
N LEU A 66 5.96 -8.74 -3.87
CA LEU A 66 5.35 -8.79 -2.53
C LEU A 66 4.85 -10.18 -2.15
N ASP A 67 5.10 -11.19 -2.99
CA ASP A 67 5.54 -12.48 -2.48
C ASP A 67 6.83 -12.23 -1.71
N ILE A 68 6.67 -11.73 -0.47
CA ILE A 68 7.65 -11.90 0.58
C ILE A 68 7.82 -13.40 0.58
N VAL A 69 8.85 -13.90 -0.10
CA VAL A 69 9.07 -15.33 -0.26
C VAL A 69 9.41 -15.85 1.12
N ARG A 70 8.37 -16.15 1.89
CA ARG A 70 8.44 -16.61 3.26
C ARG A 70 8.77 -18.07 3.22
N TYR A 71 9.70 -18.47 4.08
CA TYR A 71 9.98 -19.88 4.25
C TYR A 71 8.67 -20.58 4.63
N ARG A 72 8.51 -21.84 4.20
CA ARG A 72 7.39 -22.64 4.69
C ARG A 72 7.34 -22.56 6.22
N PRO A 73 6.16 -22.41 6.85
CA PRO A 73 6.06 -22.24 8.30
C PRO A 73 6.81 -23.32 9.09
N GLU A 74 6.82 -24.56 8.57
CA GLU A 74 7.56 -25.66 9.18
C GLU A 74 9.08 -25.45 9.17
N LEU A 75 9.62 -24.88 8.08
CA LEU A 75 11.04 -24.61 7.92
C LEU A 75 11.49 -23.41 8.76
N GLU A 76 10.68 -22.34 8.78
CA GLU A 76 10.90 -21.19 9.68
C GLU A 76 10.95 -21.63 11.13
N PHE A 77 9.96 -22.44 11.54
CA PHE A 77 9.89 -22.97 12.88
C PHE A 77 11.10 -23.85 13.22
N ALA A 78 11.53 -24.73 12.31
CA ALA A 78 12.69 -25.58 12.52
C ALA A 78 13.97 -24.77 12.74
N ILE A 79 14.24 -23.77 11.89
CA ILE A 79 15.44 -22.93 12.00
C ILE A 79 15.41 -22.10 13.29
N ILE A 80 14.28 -21.43 13.58
CA ILE A 80 14.16 -20.57 14.76
C ILE A 80 14.21 -21.38 16.05
N SER A 81 13.53 -22.52 16.13
CA SER A 81 13.52 -23.38 17.32
C SER A 81 14.91 -23.97 17.62
N GLN A 82 15.61 -24.45 16.59
CA GLN A 82 16.96 -24.98 16.74
C GLN A 82 17.95 -23.89 17.18
N CYS A 83 17.86 -22.70 16.58
CA CYS A 83 18.71 -21.56 16.93
C CYS A 83 18.43 -21.06 18.36
N SER A 84 17.16 -20.89 18.72
CA SER A 84 16.74 -20.31 20.00
C SER A 84 16.90 -21.25 21.19
N ASN A 85 17.01 -22.55 20.93
CA ASN A 85 17.22 -23.59 21.95
C ASN A 85 18.45 -24.45 21.62
N SER A 86 19.57 -23.81 21.27
CA SER A 86 20.81 -24.48 20.88
C SER A 86 21.63 -25.04 22.05
N GLY A 87 21.28 -24.71 23.30
CA GLY A 87 21.99 -25.17 24.50
C GLY A 87 21.31 -26.34 25.21
N THR A 88 22.08 -27.08 26.03
CA THR A 88 21.57 -28.20 26.84
C THR A 88 20.83 -27.75 28.11
N THR A 89 20.85 -26.44 28.41
CA THR A 89 20.31 -25.87 29.65
C THR A 89 18.99 -25.16 29.38
N TYR A 90 17.99 -25.41 30.22
CA TYR A 90 16.72 -24.69 30.17
C TYR A 90 16.92 -23.18 30.28
N LEU A 91 16.46 -22.44 29.28
CA LEU A 91 16.47 -20.99 29.27
C LEU A 91 15.28 -20.44 30.07
N SER A 92 15.50 -19.33 30.78
CA SER A 92 14.37 -18.58 31.34
C SER A 92 13.49 -18.03 30.20
N LYS A 93 12.19 -17.85 30.45
CA LYS A 93 11.24 -17.34 29.45
C LYS A 93 11.75 -16.10 28.71
N THR A 94 12.27 -15.12 29.45
CA THR A 94 12.82 -13.87 28.88
C THR A 94 14.04 -14.11 27.98
N LYS A 95 14.94 -15.04 28.36
CA LYS A 95 16.08 -15.39 27.52
C LYS A 95 15.62 -16.09 26.25
N PHE A 96 14.71 -17.06 26.37
CA PHE A 96 14.16 -17.79 25.23
C PHE A 96 13.47 -16.85 24.23
N GLU A 97 12.61 -15.95 24.71
CA GLU A 97 11.96 -14.93 23.85
C GLU A 97 12.97 -14.00 23.17
N ARG A 98 14.05 -13.63 23.87
CA ARG A 98 15.13 -12.84 23.27
C ARG A 98 15.83 -13.61 22.15
N TYR A 99 16.17 -14.88 22.38
CA TYR A 99 16.81 -15.71 21.36
C TYR A 99 15.90 -15.93 20.16
N ILE A 100 14.60 -16.14 20.35
CA ILE A 100 13.63 -16.18 19.24
C ILE A 100 13.75 -14.91 18.38
N ARG A 101 13.75 -13.72 18.98
CA ARG A 101 13.89 -12.45 18.24
C ARG A 101 15.20 -12.35 17.47
N ILE A 102 16.31 -12.77 18.09
CA ILE A 102 17.64 -12.77 17.45
C ILE A 102 17.64 -13.72 16.25
N CYS A 103 17.15 -14.95 16.42
CA CYS A 103 17.09 -15.96 15.37
C CYS A 103 16.15 -15.54 14.23
N SER A 104 15.01 -14.93 14.53
CA SER A 104 14.10 -14.37 13.52
C SER A 104 14.75 -13.23 12.74
N CYS A 105 15.47 -12.33 13.41
CA CYS A 105 16.23 -11.25 12.76
C CYS A 105 17.31 -11.80 11.81
N ALA A 106 18.06 -12.82 12.25
CA ALA A 106 19.07 -13.45 11.42
C ALA A 106 18.46 -14.15 10.20
N LEU A 107 17.32 -14.83 10.38
CA LEU A 107 16.60 -15.51 9.30
C LEU A 107 16.13 -14.50 8.25
N GLU A 108 15.50 -13.39 8.69
CA GLU A 108 15.04 -12.33 7.79
C GLU A 108 16.19 -11.73 6.98
N LYS A 109 17.34 -11.44 7.62
CA LYS A 109 18.52 -10.93 6.93
C LYS A 109 19.11 -11.93 5.95
N THR A 110 19.14 -13.21 6.32
CA THR A 110 19.60 -14.30 5.46
C THR A 110 18.73 -14.39 4.20
N MET A 111 17.40 -14.37 4.36
CA MET A 111 16.46 -14.38 3.24
C MET A 111 16.63 -13.19 2.29
N LYS A 112 16.94 -12.01 2.84
CA LYS A 112 17.21 -10.82 2.03
C LYS A 112 18.50 -10.95 1.21
N GLU A 113 19.47 -11.72 1.69
CA GLU A 113 20.78 -11.87 1.04
C GLU A 113 20.81 -12.98 -0.01
N ILE A 114 20.38 -14.19 0.35
CA ILE A 114 20.47 -15.37 -0.52
C ILE A 114 19.13 -15.76 -1.16
N GLY A 115 18.06 -15.03 -0.84
CA GLY A 115 16.70 -15.37 -1.26
C GLY A 115 16.10 -16.54 -0.47
N TYR A 116 14.96 -17.03 -0.95
CA TYR A 116 14.28 -18.19 -0.38
C TYR A 116 14.90 -19.50 -0.83
N LYS A 117 14.99 -20.45 0.10
CA LYS A 117 15.39 -21.84 -0.14
C LYS A 117 14.26 -22.79 0.25
N ASN A 118 14.25 -24.00 -0.31
CA ASN A 118 13.29 -25.04 0.11
C ASN A 118 13.84 -25.95 1.23
N THR A 119 15.13 -25.84 1.53
CA THR A 119 15.87 -26.72 2.44
C THR A 119 16.99 -25.96 3.13
N ILE A 120 17.42 -26.42 4.31
CA ILE A 120 18.62 -25.94 4.99
C ILE A 120 19.84 -26.52 4.26
N ASP A 121 20.51 -25.69 3.46
CA ASP A 121 21.76 -26.04 2.79
C ASP A 121 22.97 -25.37 3.47
N ASN A 122 24.18 -25.67 2.97
CA ASN A 122 25.41 -25.11 3.53
C ASN A 122 25.46 -23.58 3.40
N GLU A 123 24.99 -23.04 2.26
CA GLU A 123 24.97 -21.61 2.01
C GLU A 123 24.08 -20.88 3.03
N LEU A 124 22.85 -21.37 3.23
CA LEU A 124 21.94 -20.86 4.25
C LEU A 124 22.55 -20.93 5.64
N SER A 125 23.18 -22.05 6.00
CA SER A 125 23.76 -22.25 7.32
C SER A 125 24.92 -21.28 7.59
N ILE A 126 25.76 -21.03 6.59
CA ILE A 126 26.90 -20.10 6.68
C ILE A 126 26.39 -18.67 6.83
N VAL A 127 25.55 -18.20 5.90
CA VAL A 127 25.04 -16.82 5.91
C VAL A 127 24.21 -16.57 7.16
N PHE A 128 23.37 -17.53 7.57
CA PHE A 128 22.61 -17.42 8.81
C PHE A 128 23.51 -17.26 10.04
N GLY A 129 24.59 -18.04 10.13
CA GLY A 129 25.61 -17.93 11.17
C GLY A 129 26.24 -16.53 11.23
N GLU A 130 26.56 -15.96 10.07
CA GLU A 130 27.10 -14.60 9.98
C GLU A 130 26.08 -13.55 10.45
N LYS A 131 24.81 -13.66 10.00
CA LYS A 131 23.75 -12.70 10.34
C LYS A 131 23.33 -12.72 11.80
N LEU A 132 23.55 -13.83 12.52
CA LEU A 132 23.30 -13.89 13.96
C LEU A 132 24.09 -12.82 14.72
N SER A 133 25.33 -12.54 14.32
CA SER A 133 26.18 -11.55 14.98
C SER A 133 25.67 -10.11 14.83
N GLU A 134 24.87 -9.86 13.80
CA GLU A 134 24.29 -8.55 13.50
C GLU A 134 22.96 -8.29 14.21
N CYS A 135 22.45 -9.24 15.00
CA CYS A 135 21.17 -9.18 15.70
C CYS A 135 21.39 -9.28 17.22
N LYS A 136 20.79 -8.38 18.02
CA LYS A 136 21.05 -8.25 19.49
C LYS A 136 19.80 -8.13 20.35
#